data_AF-A0A5N9I143-F1
#
_entry.id   AF-A0A5N9I143-F1
#
_cell.length_a   1.000
_cell.length_b   1.000
_cell.length_c   1.000
_cell.angle_alpha   90.00
_cell.angle_beta   90.00
_cell.angle_gamma   90.00
#
_symmetry.space_group_name_H-M   'P 1'
#
loop_
_entity.id
_entity.type
_entity.pdbx_description
1 polymer ?
#
loop_
_entity_poly.entity_id
_entity_poly.type
_entity_poly.pdbx_seq_one_letter_code
_entity_poly.pdbx_strand_id
1 'polypeptide(L)'
;MEWYESLFLQACAHVMTLAKIAQPRTPQGALKLNVTSTYELVEAYQRGVTLAFNAKELQQHFVEGADCALLILTSEHQFTSTLQDIKRQHDVVLSASLGTKIRSSDFATYHVDVALIRATKAGAMDIAH
;
A
#
# COMPACT_ATOMS: atom_id res chain seq x y z
N MET A 1 -7.92 10.84 -15.57
CA MET A 1 -7.17 9.97 -14.65
C MET A 1 -7.29 10.58 -13.29
N GLU A 2 -7.91 9.85 -12.37
CA GLU A 2 -8.15 10.34 -11.02
C GLU A 2 -6.83 10.39 -10.24
N TRP A 3 -6.72 11.31 -9.27
CA TRP A 3 -5.48 11.53 -8.51
C TRP A 3 -5.00 10.25 -7.79
N TYR A 4 -5.94 9.42 -7.36
CA TYR A 4 -5.68 8.19 -6.63
C TYR A 4 -5.09 7.08 -7.51
N GLU A 5 -5.42 7.08 -8.81
CA GLU A 5 -4.84 6.14 -9.79
C GLU A 5 -3.36 6.49 -10.03
N SER A 6 -3.05 7.79 -10.15
CA SER A 6 -1.68 8.28 -10.28
C SER A 6 -0.84 7.92 -9.05
N LEU A 7 -1.37 8.14 -7.85
CA LEU A 7 -0.69 7.77 -6.60
C LEU A 7 -0.41 6.27 -6.56
N PHE A 8 -1.40 5.45 -6.88
CA PHE A 8 -1.26 3.99 -6.90
C PHE A 8 -0.18 3.53 -7.89
N LEU A 9 -0.18 4.06 -9.12
CA LEU A 9 0.83 3.72 -10.12
C LEU A 9 2.24 4.16 -9.70
N GLN A 10 2.38 5.35 -9.11
CA GLN A 10 3.65 5.82 -8.59
C GLN A 10 4.14 4.98 -7.41
N ALA A 11 3.26 4.59 -6.50
CA ALA A 11 3.59 3.68 -5.39
C ALA A 11 4.06 2.31 -5.92
N CYS A 12 3.40 1.77 -6.95
CA CYS A 12 3.82 0.52 -7.59
C CYS A 12 5.21 0.67 -8.24
N ALA A 13 5.45 1.75 -8.98
CA ALA A 13 6.75 2.03 -9.61
C ALA A 13 7.87 2.21 -8.57
N HIS A 14 7.56 2.89 -7.46
CA HIS A 14 8.47 3.08 -6.33
C HIS A 14 8.85 1.75 -5.68
N VAL A 15 7.86 0.90 -5.38
CA VAL A 15 8.08 -0.44 -4.83
C VAL A 15 8.94 -1.29 -5.76
N MET A 16 8.68 -1.29 -7.07
CA MET A 16 9.49 -2.02 -8.04
C MET A 16 10.95 -1.52 -8.07
N THR A 17 11.14 -0.21 -7.93
CA THR A 17 12.48 0.41 -7.89
C THR A 17 13.23 -0.02 -6.63
N LEU A 18 12.60 0.08 -5.45
CA LEU A 18 13.19 -0.34 -4.18
C LEU A 18 13.49 -1.84 -4.15
N ALA A 19 12.60 -2.66 -4.70
CA ALA A 19 12.80 -4.11 -4.79
C ALA A 19 13.99 -4.48 -5.70
N LYS A 20 14.21 -3.74 -6.80
CA LYS A 20 15.34 -3.97 -7.71
C LYS A 20 16.70 -3.66 -7.08
N ILE A 21 16.76 -2.67 -6.18
CA ILE A 21 18.00 -2.27 -5.51
C ILE A 21 18.25 -3.01 -4.18
N ALA A 22 17.25 -3.69 -3.63
CA ALA A 22 17.38 -4.45 -2.40
C ALA A 22 18.38 -5.61 -2.56
N GLN A 23 19.48 -5.60 -1.80
CA GLN A 23 20.54 -6.61 -1.86
C GLN A 23 20.51 -7.53 -0.64
N PRO A 24 20.32 -8.85 -0.79
CA PRO A 24 20.16 -9.76 0.34
C PRO A 24 21.44 -10.03 1.16
N ARG A 25 22.63 -9.59 0.70
CA ARG A 25 23.93 -9.96 1.30
C ARG A 25 24.46 -8.99 2.36
N THR A 26 23.74 -7.91 2.68
CA THR A 26 24.09 -7.04 3.80
C THR A 26 23.14 -7.28 4.97
N PRO A 27 23.56 -7.09 6.24
CA PRO A 27 22.66 -7.10 7.40
C PRO A 27 21.55 -6.03 7.33
N GLN A 28 21.64 -5.12 6.35
CA GLN A 28 20.63 -4.11 5.98
C GLN A 28 19.67 -4.60 4.87
N GLY A 29 19.86 -5.81 4.34
CA GLY A 29 19.52 -6.28 3.00
C GLY A 29 18.13 -6.89 2.75
N ALA A 30 17.18 -6.72 3.67
CA ALA A 30 15.78 -7.02 3.39
C ALA A 30 15.15 -5.87 2.59
N LEU A 31 14.15 -6.17 1.75
CA LEU A 31 13.36 -5.12 1.10
C LEU A 31 12.70 -4.24 2.17
N LYS A 32 13.16 -2.99 2.30
CA LYS A 32 12.59 -1.99 3.20
C LYS A 32 11.74 -1.03 2.41
N LEU A 33 10.43 -1.08 2.67
CA LEU A 33 9.45 -0.16 2.07
C LEU A 33 9.03 0.95 3.03
N ASN A 34 9.19 0.75 4.33
CA ASN A 34 9.10 1.81 5.35
C ASN A 34 10.40 2.62 5.37
N VAL A 35 10.51 3.54 4.40
CA VAL A 35 11.64 4.44 4.19
C VAL A 35 11.12 5.83 3.87
N THR A 36 11.92 6.87 4.12
CA THR A 36 11.55 8.29 3.93
C THR A 36 10.92 8.56 2.57
N SER A 37 11.49 8.03 1.49
CA SER A 37 10.99 8.26 0.13
C SER A 37 9.58 7.71 -0.11
N THR A 38 9.15 6.69 0.64
CA THR A 38 7.76 6.19 0.57
C THR A 38 6.79 7.15 1.25
N TYR A 39 7.18 7.76 2.36
CA TYR A 39 6.38 8.81 3.01
C TYR A 39 6.30 10.07 2.15
N GLU A 40 7.43 10.53 1.62
CA GLU A 40 7.50 11.69 0.73
C GLU A 40 6.60 11.53 -0.51
N LEU A 41 6.52 10.33 -1.08
CA LEU A 41 5.63 10.02 -2.20
C LEU A 41 4.15 10.24 -1.84
N VAL A 42 3.74 9.83 -0.64
CA VAL A 42 2.34 9.99 -0.18
C VAL A 42 2.06 11.44 0.21
N GLU A 43 2.98 12.08 0.92
CA GLU A 43 2.88 13.49 1.35
C GLU A 43 2.79 14.44 0.16
N ALA A 44 3.47 14.16 -0.95
CA ALA A 44 3.43 14.96 -2.17
C ALA A 44 2.02 15.13 -2.75
N TYR A 45 1.09 14.22 -2.47
CA TYR A 45 -0.29 14.33 -2.95
C TYR A 45 -1.15 15.29 -2.12
N GLN A 46 -0.75 15.64 -0.89
CA GLN A 46 -1.47 16.59 -0.02
C GLN A 46 -2.99 16.32 0.13
N ARG A 47 -3.43 15.05 0.00
CA ARG A 47 -4.85 14.64 0.07
C ARG A 47 -5.22 13.89 1.35
N GLY A 48 -4.41 14.01 2.40
CA GLY A 48 -4.68 13.31 3.67
C GLY A 48 -4.62 11.78 3.55
N VAL A 49 -3.82 11.26 2.60
CA VAL A 49 -3.60 9.82 2.48
C VAL A 49 -2.64 9.38 3.58
N THR A 50 -3.03 8.39 4.36
CA THR A 50 -2.15 7.76 5.35
C THR A 50 -1.42 6.57 4.74
N LEU A 51 -0.25 6.23 5.29
CA LEU A 51 0.57 5.13 4.81
C LEU A 51 0.60 4.03 5.88
N ALA A 52 0.26 2.80 5.50
CA ALA A 52 0.25 1.64 6.39
C ALA A 52 1.11 0.51 5.83
N PHE A 53 1.88 -0.14 6.71
CA PHE A 53 2.74 -1.28 6.35
C PHE A 53 2.28 -2.60 6.97
N ASN A 54 1.19 -2.58 7.73
CA ASN A 54 0.56 -3.77 8.29
C ASN A 54 -0.93 -3.51 8.57
N ALA A 55 -1.67 -4.59 8.87
CA ALA A 55 -3.09 -4.53 9.16
C ALA A 55 -3.43 -3.65 10.39
N LYS A 56 -2.56 -3.64 11.40
CA LYS A 56 -2.80 -2.90 12.65
C LYS A 56 -2.72 -1.39 12.42
N GLU A 57 -1.70 -0.92 11.72
CA GLU A 57 -1.55 0.48 11.31
C GLU A 57 -2.72 0.92 10.45
N LEU A 58 -3.12 0.08 9.48
CA LEU A 58 -4.26 0.36 8.61
C LEU A 58 -5.55 0.56 9.43
N GLN A 59 -5.85 -0.37 10.34
CA GLN A 59 -7.03 -0.27 11.22
C GLN A 59 -6.96 0.99 12.08
N GLN A 60 -5.80 1.27 12.68
CA GLN A 60 -5.61 2.44 13.52
C GLN A 60 -5.89 3.74 12.75
N HIS A 61 -5.39 3.88 11.52
CA HIS A 61 -5.65 5.07 10.70
C HIS A 61 -7.15 5.27 10.42
N PHE A 62 -7.89 4.20 10.11
CA PHE A 62 -9.34 4.32 9.91
C PHE A 62 -10.11 4.58 11.20
N VAL A 63 -9.66 4.07 12.35
CA VAL A 63 -10.20 4.43 13.67
C VAL A 63 -9.96 5.90 14.00
N GLU A 64 -8.80 6.43 13.62
CA GLU A 64 -8.42 7.86 13.76
C GLU A 64 -9.14 8.77 12.76
N GLY A 65 -9.92 8.21 11.83
CA GLY A 65 -10.72 8.96 10.88
C GLY A 65 -10.04 9.25 9.55
N ALA A 66 -9.03 8.47 9.15
CA ALA A 66 -8.43 8.59 7.82
C ALA A 66 -9.45 8.31 6.71
N ASP A 67 -9.55 9.22 5.74
CA ASP A 67 -10.43 9.05 4.58
C ASP A 67 -9.83 8.11 3.51
N CYS A 68 -8.50 8.02 3.46
CA CYS A 68 -7.77 7.23 2.48
C CYS A 68 -6.46 6.69 3.09
N ALA A 69 -6.15 5.44 2.81
CA ALA A 69 -4.92 4.78 3.23
C ALA A 69 -4.28 4.02 2.07
N LEU A 70 -2.96 4.20 1.90
CA LEU A 70 -2.12 3.37 1.05
C LEU A 70 -1.51 2.27 1.91
N LEU A 71 -1.89 1.02 1.64
CA LEU A 71 -1.36 -0.17 2.29
C LEU A 71 -0.25 -0.78 1.42
N ILE A 72 0.90 -1.06 2.02
CA ILE A 72 2.00 -1.78 1.40
C ILE A 72 2.42 -2.96 2.28
N LEU A 73 2.14 -4.18 1.85
CA LEU A 73 2.50 -5.42 2.57
C LEU A 73 3.60 -6.17 1.84
N THR A 74 4.53 -6.76 2.59
CA THR A 74 5.62 -7.59 2.04
C THR A 74 5.43 -9.10 2.24
N SER A 75 4.21 -9.52 2.63
CA SER A 75 3.90 -10.89 3.02
C SER A 75 2.70 -11.43 2.25
N GLU A 76 2.95 -12.47 1.44
CA GLU A 76 1.99 -13.08 0.49
C GLU A 76 0.65 -13.50 1.12
N HIS A 77 0.66 -13.88 2.39
CA HIS A 77 -0.51 -14.46 3.05
C HIS A 77 -1.33 -13.47 3.87
N GLN A 78 -0.87 -12.22 4.00
CA GLN A 78 -1.55 -11.24 4.84
C GLN A 78 -2.48 -10.32 4.05
N PHE A 79 -2.32 -10.21 2.73
CA PHE A 79 -3.06 -9.22 1.96
C PHE A 79 -4.57 -9.48 1.93
N THR A 80 -4.99 -10.66 1.49
CA THR A 80 -6.41 -11.01 1.39
C THR A 80 -7.11 -10.98 2.75
N SER A 81 -6.48 -11.51 3.80
CA SER A 81 -7.03 -11.49 5.15
C SER A 81 -7.14 -10.07 5.70
N THR A 82 -6.10 -9.25 5.53
CA THR A 82 -6.12 -7.83 5.94
C THR A 82 -7.24 -7.06 5.25
N LEU A 83 -7.44 -7.27 3.94
CA LEU A 83 -8.52 -6.62 3.19
C LEU A 83 -9.92 -7.08 3.61
N GLN A 84 -10.07 -8.37 3.94
CA GLN A 84 -11.35 -8.88 4.45
C GLN A 84 -11.66 -8.33 5.85
N ASP A 85 -10.65 -8.29 6.73
CA ASP A 85 -10.82 -7.81 8.09
C ASP A 85 -11.15 -6.32 8.13
N ILE A 86 -10.47 -5.49 7.33
CA ILE A 86 -10.76 -4.06 7.29
C ILE A 86 -12.17 -3.78 6.75
N LYS A 87 -12.62 -4.50 5.71
CA LYS A 87 -13.98 -4.38 5.16
C LYS A 87 -15.08 -4.83 6.12
N ARG A 88 -14.77 -5.73 7.06
CA ARG A 88 -15.72 -6.16 8.11
C ARG A 88 -15.86 -5.13 9.23
N GLN A 89 -14.79 -4.39 9.51
CA GLN A 89 -14.71 -3.47 10.64
C GLN A 89 -15.06 -2.03 10.25
N HIS A 90 -14.75 -1.65 9.00
CA HIS A 90 -14.93 -0.30 8.49
C HIS A 90 -15.65 -0.34 7.13
N ASP A 91 -16.46 0.67 6.89
CA ASP A 91 -17.10 0.85 5.59
C ASP A 91 -16.09 1.48 4.62
N VAL A 92 -15.38 0.62 3.88
CA VAL A 92 -14.26 0.98 3.01
C VAL A 92 -14.36 0.31 1.65
N VAL A 93 -13.83 0.99 0.62
CA VAL A 93 -13.72 0.49 -0.75
C VAL A 93 -12.25 0.37 -1.14
N LEU A 94 -11.91 -0.78 -1.73
CA LEU A 94 -10.62 -1.00 -2.37
C LEU A 94 -10.64 -0.29 -3.73
N SER A 95 -9.84 0.75 -3.87
CA SER A 95 -9.81 1.58 -5.09
C SER A 95 -8.83 1.03 -6.13
N ALA A 96 -7.73 0.43 -5.68
CA ALA A 96 -6.77 -0.27 -6.54
C ALA A 96 -5.95 -1.26 -5.71
N SER A 97 -5.49 -2.35 -6.34
CA SER A 97 -4.54 -3.27 -5.74
C SER A 97 -3.62 -3.92 -6.76
N LEU A 98 -2.35 -4.13 -6.39
CA LEU A 98 -1.39 -4.92 -7.13
C LEU A 98 -0.73 -5.89 -6.16
N GLY A 99 -0.95 -7.19 -6.36
CA GLY A 99 -0.13 -8.23 -5.75
C GLY A 99 0.94 -8.70 -6.73
N THR A 100 2.21 -8.60 -6.34
CA THR A 100 3.31 -8.95 -7.23
C THR A 100 4.42 -9.73 -6.53
N LYS A 101 4.99 -10.68 -7.27
CA LYS A 101 6.22 -11.39 -6.88
C LYS A 101 7.37 -10.70 -7.60
N ILE A 102 8.15 -9.92 -6.86
CA ILE A 102 9.29 -9.18 -7.39
C ILE A 102 10.55 -9.99 -7.18
N ARG A 103 11.18 -10.40 -8.28
CA ARG A 103 12.49 -11.05 -8.24
C ARG A 103 13.59 -10.00 -8.08
N SER A 104 14.29 -10.01 -6.96
CA SER A 104 15.49 -9.20 -6.76
C SER A 104 16.73 -10.05 -6.97
N SER A 105 17.50 -9.72 -8.02
CA SER A 105 18.68 -10.48 -8.47
C SER A 105 18.41 -11.99 -8.61
N ASP A 106 19.45 -12.79 -8.89
CA ASP A 106 19.28 -14.21 -9.19
C ASP A 106 18.75 -15.07 -8.01
N PHE A 107 18.61 -14.52 -6.80
CA PHE A 107 18.49 -15.31 -5.57
C PHE A 107 17.35 -14.94 -4.60
N ALA A 108 16.55 -13.88 -4.82
CA ALA A 108 15.46 -13.52 -3.91
C ALA A 108 14.14 -13.21 -4.63
N THR A 109 13.02 -13.71 -4.09
CA THR A 109 11.66 -13.35 -4.51
C THR A 109 10.97 -12.67 -3.34
N TYR A 110 10.57 -11.41 -3.52
CA TYR A 110 9.77 -10.66 -2.57
C TYR A 110 8.31 -10.70 -3.01
N HIS A 111 7.41 -10.89 -2.06
CA HIS A 111 5.98 -10.69 -2.30
C HIS A 111 5.66 -9.29 -1.83
N VAL A 112 5.10 -8.47 -2.69
CA VAL A 112 4.66 -7.14 -2.31
C VAL A 112 3.25 -6.92 -2.82
N ASP A 113 2.37 -6.58 -1.90
CA ASP A 113 1.02 -6.17 -2.20
C ASP A 113 0.87 -4.68 -1.90
N VAL A 114 0.39 -3.93 -2.89
CA VAL A 114 0.06 -2.51 -2.75
C VAL A 114 -1.45 -2.39 -2.89
N ALA A 115 -2.11 -1.69 -1.97
CA ALA A 115 -3.53 -1.38 -2.06
C ALA A 115 -3.82 0.06 -1.69
N LEU A 116 -4.74 0.69 -2.40
CA LEU A 116 -5.30 1.97 -2.01
C LEU A 116 -6.74 1.77 -1.53
N ILE A 117 -7.01 2.14 -0.28
CA ILE A 117 -8.26 1.86 0.42
C ILE A 117 -8.86 3.19 0.86
N ARG A 118 -10.15 3.41 0.59
CA ARG A 118 -10.87 4.65 0.94
C ARG A 118 -12.06 4.35 1.83
N ALA A 119 -12.36 5.23 2.79
CA ALA A 119 -13.62 5.19 3.51
C ALA A 119 -14.78 5.56 2.57
N THR A 120 -15.89 4.84 2.64
CA THR A 120 -17.11 5.12 1.84
C THR A 120 -17.83 6.40 2.26
N LYS A 121 -17.67 6.79 3.54
CA LYS A 121 -18.26 8.01 4.09
C LYS A 121 -17.66 9.28 3.48
N ALA A 122 -16.46 9.19 2.90
CA ALA A 122 -15.84 10.26 2.13
C ALA A 122 -16.47 10.35 0.73
N GLY A 123 -17.73 10.79 0.67
CA GLY A 123 -18.41 11.19 -0.56
C GLY A 123 -18.61 10.06 -1.57
N ALA A 124 -19.86 9.62 -1.71
CA ALA A 124 -20.32 8.91 -2.88
C ALA A 124 -19.95 9.69 -4.17
N MET A 125 -18.85 9.32 -4.80
CA MET A 125 -18.64 9.49 -6.24
C MET A 125 -18.43 8.10 -6.81
N ASP A 126 -19.58 7.47 -7.06
CA ASP A 126 -19.88 6.56 -8.16
C ASP A 126 -18.70 5.75 -8.71
N ILE A 127 -18.48 4.57 -8.14
CA ILE A 127 -17.81 3.48 -8.87
C ILE A 127 -18.92 2.53 -9.31
N ALA A 128 -19.51 2.83 -10.46
CA ALA A 128 -20.41 1.93 -11.17
C ALA A 128 -19.67 0.63 -11.52
N HIS A 129 -20.40 -0.49 -11.38
CA HIS A 129 -19.97 -1.88 -11.58
C HIS A 129 -19.40 -2.17 -12.98
#